data_AF-A0A1S9ATA6-F1
#
_entry.id   AF-A0A1S9ATA6-F1
#
_cell.length_a   1.000
_cell.length_b   1.000
_cell.length_c   1.000
_cell.angle_alpha   90.00
_cell.angle_beta   90.00
_cell.angle_gamma   90.00
#
_symmetry.space_group_name_H-M   'P 1'
#
loop_
_entity.id
_entity.type
_entity.pdbx_description
1 polymer ?
#
loop_
_entity_poly.entity_id
_entity_poly.type
_entity_poly.pdbx_seq_one_letter_code
_entity_poly.pdbx_strand_id
1 'polypeptide(L)'
;MSDTVSYSIQASAAPVTAMVRVRIMCRQPSTTHRWNLELPRVLWTSMGTHEAAVFVTERYFDAYPAERAFNVQDHIAEAVATSLRDASAYFTD
;
A
#
# COMPACT_ATOMS: atom_id res chain seq x y z
N MET A 1 -26.21 -9.80 6.58
CA MET A 1 -25.48 -8.52 6.71
C MET A 1 -24.26 -8.65 5.82
N SER A 2 -24.01 -7.69 4.93
CA SER A 2 -22.82 -7.71 4.07
C SER A 2 -21.61 -7.47 4.95
N ASP A 3 -20.71 -8.46 5.07
CA ASP A 3 -19.41 -8.29 5.71
C ASP A 3 -18.53 -7.41 4.80
N THR A 4 -18.82 -6.12 4.80
CA THR A 4 -18.13 -5.16 3.96
C THR A 4 -16.78 -4.85 4.60
N VAL A 5 -15.71 -5.24 3.90
CA VAL A 5 -14.34 -4.84 4.25
C VAL A 5 -14.04 -3.48 3.64
N SER A 6 -13.47 -2.57 4.44
CA SER A 6 -13.07 -1.24 3.99
C SER A 6 -11.58 -1.03 4.18
N TYR A 7 -10.93 -0.50 3.14
CA TYR A 7 -9.52 -0.17 3.15
C TYR A 7 -9.30 1.33 3.04
N SER A 8 -8.31 1.83 3.77
CA SER A 8 -7.72 3.14 3.58
C SER A 8 -6.23 2.97 3.31
N ILE A 9 -5.78 3.45 2.16
CA ILE A 9 -4.41 3.31 1.68
C ILE A 9 -3.85 4.70 1.49
N GLN A 10 -2.64 4.93 2.01
CA GLN A 10 -1.96 6.20 1.92
C GLN A 10 -0.46 5.99 1.75
N ALA A 11 0.13 6.57 0.71
CA ALA A 11 1.56 6.75 0.58
C ALA A 11 1.95 8.18 0.97
N SER A 12 3.05 8.32 1.70
CA SER A 12 3.65 9.61 2.03
C SER A 12 5.12 9.61 1.64
N ALA A 13 5.53 10.66 0.94
CA ALA A 13 6.91 10.91 0.62
C ALA A 13 7.66 11.50 1.84
N ALA A 14 8.90 11.06 2.03
CA ALA A 14 9.90 11.70 2.88
C ALA A 14 11.06 12.16 1.98
N PRO A 15 10.99 13.38 1.40
CA PRO A 15 11.93 13.83 0.37
C PRO A 15 13.37 13.91 0.86
N VAL A 16 13.58 14.41 2.09
CA VAL A 16 14.90 14.57 2.72
C VAL A 16 15.67 13.24 2.79
N THR A 17 14.98 12.14 3.04
CA THR A 17 15.60 10.81 3.15
C THR A 17 15.41 9.95 1.90
N ALA A 18 14.78 10.49 0.85
CA ALA A 18 14.37 9.75 -0.35
C ALA A 18 13.61 8.44 -0.02
N MET A 19 12.75 8.44 0.99
CA MET A 19 11.94 7.27 1.40
C MET A 19 10.47 7.49 1.12
N VAL A 20 9.74 6.42 0.79
CA VAL A 20 8.28 6.40 0.72
C VAL A 20 7.75 5.50 1.81
N ARG A 21 6.75 5.97 2.55
CA ARG A 21 6.01 5.15 3.50
C ARG A 21 4.61 4.89 2.99
N VAL A 22 4.26 3.63 2.77
CA VAL A 22 2.90 3.19 2.47
C VAL A 22 2.23 2.71 3.76
N ARG A 23 0.99 3.13 3.98
CA ARG A 23 0.14 2.73 5.11
C ARG A 23 -1.13 2.12 4.56
N ILE A 24 -1.52 0.97 5.13
CA ILE A 24 -2.77 0.28 4.83
C ILE A 24 -3.53 0.10 6.14
N MET A 25 -4.74 0.64 6.22
CA MET A 25 -5.68 0.39 7.30
C MET A 25 -6.83 -0.45 6.75
N CYS A 26 -7.07 -1.59 7.37
CA CYS A 26 -8.22 -2.44 7.06
C CYS A 26 -9.23 -2.34 8.21
N ARG A 27 -10.51 -2.19 7.87
CA ARG A 27 -11.63 -2.20 8.80
C ARG A 27 -12.61 -3.28 8.36
N GLN A 28 -12.81 -4.25 9.23
CA GLN A 28 -13.80 -5.31 9.12
C GLN A 28 -14.76 -5.25 10.32
N PRO A 29 -15.93 -5.90 10.24
CA PRO A 29 -16.85 -5.97 11.38
C PRO A 29 -16.22 -6.57 12.64
N SER A 30 -15.31 -7.54 12.49
CA SER A 30 -14.70 -8.31 13.58
C SER A 30 -13.30 -7.84 13.98
N THR A 31 -12.61 -7.08 13.12
CA THR A 31 -11.23 -6.66 13.36
C THR A 31 -10.91 -5.34 12.66
N THR A 32 -9.92 -4.63 13.19
CA THR A 32 -9.34 -3.46 12.55
C THR A 32 -7.85 -3.50 12.79
N HIS A 33 -7.06 -3.37 11.72
CA HIS A 33 -5.61 -3.35 11.82
C HIS A 33 -5.00 -2.29 10.93
N ARG A 34 -3.76 -1.96 11.26
CA ARG A 34 -2.94 -0.98 10.56
C ARG A 34 -1.61 -1.63 10.24
N TRP A 35 -1.17 -1.44 9.01
CA TRP A 35 0.10 -1.92 8.52
C TRP A 35 0.82 -0.80 7.80
N ASN A 36 2.15 -0.82 7.83
CA ASN A 36 2.96 0.13 7.10
C ASN A 36 4.25 -0.53 6.59
N LEU A 37 4.76 0.01 5.50
CA LEU A 37 6.03 -0.37 4.91
C LEU A 37 6.75 0.89 4.44
N GLU A 38 8.04 0.96 4.75
CA GLU A 38 8.94 1.96 4.20
C GLU A 38 9.79 1.34 3.10
N LEU A 39 9.92 2.06 2.00
CA LEU A 39 10.71 1.63 0.85
C LEU A 39 11.51 2.81 0.29
N PRO A 40 12.77 2.59 -0.13
CA PRO A 40 13.55 3.64 -0.80
C PRO A 40 12.89 4.08 -2.10
N ARG A 41 12.86 5.38 -2.37
CA ARG A 41 12.36 5.95 -3.65
C ARG A 41 13.05 5.28 -4.83
N VAL A 42 14.37 5.13 -4.77
CA VAL A 42 15.18 4.48 -5.81
C VAL A 42 14.68 3.07 -6.13
N LEU A 43 14.36 2.29 -5.10
CA LEU A 43 13.87 0.92 -5.28
C LEU A 43 12.53 0.94 -6.02
N TRP A 44 11.57 1.75 -5.57
CA TRP A 44 10.30 1.91 -6.27
C TRP A 44 10.46 2.38 -7.71
N THR A 45 11.26 3.43 -7.95
CA THR A 45 11.47 3.94 -9.31
C THR A 45 12.14 2.91 -10.22
N SER A 46 13.00 2.05 -9.68
CA SER A 46 13.66 0.99 -10.44
C SER A 46 12.74 -0.18 -10.78
N MET A 47 11.80 -0.50 -9.88
CA MET A 47 10.83 -1.59 -10.09
C MET A 47 9.71 -1.19 -11.06
N GLY A 48 9.31 0.08 -11.04
CA GLY A 48 8.05 0.52 -11.62
C GLY A 48 6.95 0.61 -10.57
N THR A 49 6.00 1.53 -10.76
CA THR A 49 4.96 1.80 -9.75
C THR A 49 3.98 0.66 -9.58
N HIS A 50 3.65 -0.05 -10.66
CA HIS A 50 2.72 -1.17 -10.60
C HIS A 50 3.37 -2.35 -9.84
N GLU A 51 4.60 -2.69 -10.20
CA GLU A 51 5.40 -3.77 -9.61
C GLU A 51 5.68 -3.50 -8.13
N ALA A 52 6.02 -2.25 -7.78
CA ALA A 52 6.18 -1.85 -6.38
C ALA A 52 4.86 -1.98 -5.61
N ALA A 53 3.72 -1.66 -6.21
CA ALA A 53 2.42 -1.78 -5.56
C ALA A 53 2.00 -3.25 -5.35
N VAL A 54 2.27 -4.13 -6.32
CA VAL A 54 2.10 -5.58 -6.16
C VAL A 54 2.96 -6.08 -5.00
N PHE A 55 4.24 -5.72 -4.99
CA PHE A 55 5.16 -6.10 -3.90
C PHE A 55 4.66 -5.62 -2.52
N VAL A 56 4.25 -4.36 -2.38
CA VAL A 56 3.71 -3.82 -1.13
C VAL A 56 2.47 -4.61 -0.69
N THR A 57 1.59 -4.94 -1.64
CA THR A 57 0.35 -5.68 -1.38
C THR A 57 0.64 -7.12 -0.96
N GLU A 58 1.62 -7.78 -1.56
CA GLU A 58 2.07 -9.11 -1.14
C GLU A 58 2.60 -9.08 0.29
N ARG A 59 3.47 -8.11 0.63
CA ARG A 59 3.99 -7.96 1.99
C ARG A 59 2.89 -7.70 3.02
N TYR A 60 1.85 -6.98 2.64
CA TYR A 60 0.67 -6.80 3.48
C TYR A 60 -0.06 -8.13 3.72
N PHE A 61 -0.31 -8.92 2.67
CA PHE A 61 -0.98 -10.21 2.81
C PHE A 61 -0.12 -11.27 3.50
N ASP A 62 1.20 -11.19 3.43
CA ASP A 62 2.07 -12.07 4.21
C ASP A 62 1.95 -11.78 5.71
N ALA A 63 1.74 -10.51 6.09
CA ALA A 63 1.49 -10.12 7.47
C ALA A 63 0.06 -10.47 7.94
N TYR A 64 -0.92 -10.44 7.02
CA TYR A 64 -2.32 -10.76 7.31
C TYR A 64 -2.91 -11.75 6.27
N PRO A 65 -2.54 -13.04 6.32
CA PRO A 65 -2.92 -14.00 5.28
C PRO A 65 -4.43 -14.22 5.14
N ALA A 66 -5.17 -14.09 6.24
CA ALA A 66 -6.62 -14.22 6.27
C ALA A 66 -7.32 -13.21 5.35
N GLU A 67 -6.70 -12.06 5.09
CA GLU A 67 -7.27 -10.98 4.27
C GLU A 67 -7.39 -11.36 2.79
N ARG A 68 -6.60 -12.35 2.32
CA ARG A 68 -6.63 -12.84 0.93
C ARG A 68 -8.00 -13.42 0.56
N ALA A 69 -8.77 -13.90 1.53
CA ALA A 69 -10.10 -14.48 1.28
C ALA A 69 -11.17 -13.43 0.94
N PHE A 70 -10.94 -12.16 1.31
CA PHE A 70 -11.95 -11.11 1.22
C PHE A 70 -11.74 -10.17 0.04
N ASN A 71 -10.59 -10.23 -0.65
CA ASN A 71 -10.23 -9.24 -1.67
C ASN A 71 -9.49 -9.86 -2.86
N VAL A 72 -9.73 -9.25 -4.02
CA VAL A 72 -8.88 -9.45 -5.19
C VAL A 72 -7.63 -8.60 -4.98
N GLN A 73 -6.48 -9.26 -4.92
CA GLN A 73 -5.16 -8.65 -4.70
C GLN A 73 -4.92 -7.43 -5.59
N ASP A 74 -5.37 -7.48 -6.84
CA ASP A 74 -5.20 -6.43 -7.84
C ASP A 74 -5.87 -5.11 -7.46
N HIS A 75 -7.00 -5.13 -6.73
CA HIS A 75 -7.67 -3.89 -6.32
C HIS A 75 -6.87 -3.12 -5.26
N ILE A 76 -6.28 -3.85 -4.30
CA ILE A 76 -5.42 -3.24 -3.28
C ILE A 76 -4.13 -2.74 -3.95
N ALA A 77 -3.56 -3.53 -4.86
CA ALA A 77 -2.37 -3.12 -5.61
C ALA A 77 -2.63 -1.84 -6.44
N GLU A 78 -3.77 -1.71 -7.14
CA GLU A 78 -4.06 -0.49 -7.90
C GLU A 78 -4.28 0.73 -7.00
N ALA A 79 -4.91 0.55 -5.83
CA ALA A 79 -5.07 1.62 -4.86
C ALA A 79 -3.72 2.06 -4.25
N VAL A 80 -2.81 1.10 -3.99
CA VAL A 80 -1.43 1.40 -3.59
C VAL A 80 -0.70 2.13 -4.73
N ALA A 81 -0.81 1.67 -5.98
CA ALA A 81 -0.18 2.30 -7.13
C ALA A 81 -0.65 3.75 -7.31
N THR A 82 -1.95 4.01 -7.18
CA THR A 82 -2.52 5.36 -7.22
C THR A 82 -1.92 6.23 -6.13
N SER A 83 -1.87 5.75 -4.89
CA SER A 83 -1.32 6.53 -3.79
C SER A 83 0.19 6.78 -3.95
N LEU A 84 0.95 5.81 -4.48
CA LEU A 84 2.36 5.99 -4.83
C LEU A 84 2.53 7.07 -5.91
N ARG A 85 1.70 7.09 -6.96
CA ARG A 85 1.72 8.14 -7.99
C ARG A 85 1.46 9.52 -7.36
N ASP A 86 0.52 9.64 -6.44
CA ASP A 86 0.27 10.90 -5.72
C ASP A 86 1.48 11.34 -4.89
N ALA A 87 2.13 10.39 -4.20
CA ALA A 87 3.33 10.67 -3.43
C ALA A 87 4.52 11.09 -4.31
N SER A 88 4.55 10.69 -5.59
CA SER A 88 5.64 11.05 -6.52
C SER A 88 5.78 12.56 -6.71
N ALA A 89 4.68 13.30 -6.63
CA ALA A 89 4.63 14.74 -6.80
C ALA A 89 5.43 15.52 -5.75
N TYR A 90 5.75 14.89 -4.61
CA TYR A 90 6.50 15.51 -3.52
C TYR A 90 8.01 15.27 -3.58
N PHE A 91 8.47 14.49 -4.56
CA PHE A 91 9.90 14.21 -4.79
C PHE A 91 10.49 14.99 -5.97
N THR A 92 9.79 16.04 -6.41
CA THR A 92 10.32 16.97 -7.41
C THR A 92 11.62 17.60 -6.90
N ASP A 93 12.70 17.31 -7.62
CA ASP A 93 13.89 18.16 -7.68
C ASP A 93 13.56 19.47 -8.40
#